data_AF-A0A9D4UV38-F1
#
_entry.id   AF-A0A9D4UV38-F1
#
_cell.length_a   1.000
_cell.length_b   1.000
_cell.length_c   1.000
_cell.angle_alpha   90.00
_cell.angle_beta   90.00
_cell.angle_gamma   90.00
#
_symmetry.space_group_name_H-M   'P 1'
#
loop_
_entity.id
_entity.type
_entity.pdbx_description
1 polymer ?
#
loop_
_entity_poly.entity_id
_entity_poly.type
_entity_poly.pdbx_seq_one_letter_code
_entity_poly.pdbx_strand_id
1 'polypeptide(L)'
;MYMPSSDYTTEYFTSNAYSPVQDVADSCRTGGATNVIFSLAFGYKSVIIPIFSIAVAIYVSYALARFYGIAVAALGMLSTIATGLAIDAYGQISDNAGGIAKMAGMSHHIRQRTDALDAAGNTTAAIGKGFAIGSAALVSLALFGAYVSHASLASVNLLSARVFIGLLVGEMFPYWFSAMTIKSIGKAALSMVEKEKTQSLRTRSL
;
A
#
# COMPACT_ATOMS: atom_id res chain seq x y z
N MET A 1 -9.26 -16.73 -6.52
CA MET A 1 -10.46 -15.88 -6.44
C MET A 1 -9.96 -14.47 -6.63
N TYR A 2 -10.10 -13.92 -7.83
CA TYR A 2 -9.78 -12.51 -8.08
C TYR A 2 -10.71 -11.66 -7.19
N MET A 3 -10.18 -10.63 -6.52
CA MET A 3 -10.92 -9.76 -5.59
C MET A 3 -11.15 -8.38 -6.20
N PRO A 4 -12.02 -8.27 -7.22
CA PRO A 4 -12.26 -7.00 -7.89
C PRO A 4 -12.78 -5.92 -6.92
N SER A 5 -13.52 -6.29 -5.87
CA SER A 5 -14.04 -5.36 -4.87
C SER A 5 -12.95 -4.57 -4.12
N SER A 6 -11.80 -5.21 -3.86
CA SER A 6 -10.67 -4.56 -3.19
C SER A 6 -9.95 -3.58 -4.12
N ASP A 7 -9.82 -3.93 -5.40
CA ASP A 7 -9.18 -3.08 -6.41
C ASP A 7 -10.02 -1.82 -6.67
N TYR A 8 -11.33 -1.97 -6.86
CA TYR A 8 -12.26 -0.83 -7.02
C TYR A 8 -12.30 0.08 -5.79
N THR A 9 -12.24 -0.50 -4.59
CA THR A 9 -12.17 0.32 -3.37
C THR A 9 -10.87 1.11 -3.34
N THR A 10 -9.75 0.48 -3.67
CA THR A 10 -8.45 1.14 -3.69
C THR A 10 -8.42 2.28 -4.70
N GLU A 11 -8.97 2.06 -5.90
CA GLU A 11 -9.14 3.10 -6.92
C GLU A 11 -9.98 4.28 -6.39
N TYR A 12 -11.14 3.99 -5.78
CA TYR A 12 -12.03 5.02 -5.22
C TYR A 12 -11.36 5.91 -4.17
N PHE A 13 -10.47 5.36 -3.35
CA PHE A 13 -9.76 6.12 -2.31
C PHE A 13 -8.44 6.75 -2.77
N THR A 14 -7.99 6.51 -4.01
CA THR A 14 -6.67 7.00 -4.49
C THR A 14 -6.70 7.77 -5.80
N SER A 15 -7.75 7.62 -6.62
CA SER A 15 -7.92 8.40 -7.85
C SER A 15 -8.57 9.76 -7.58
N ASN A 16 -8.02 10.80 -8.21
CA ASN A 16 -8.54 12.18 -8.16
C ASN A 16 -9.87 12.38 -8.91
N ALA A 17 -10.37 11.34 -9.60
CA ALA A 17 -11.69 11.35 -10.23
C ALA A 17 -12.82 11.26 -9.19
N TYR A 18 -12.53 10.80 -7.97
CA TYR A 18 -13.53 10.54 -6.94
C TYR A 18 -13.46 11.52 -5.77
N SER A 19 -14.61 11.67 -5.10
CA SER A 19 -14.79 12.58 -3.96
C SER A 19 -13.73 12.46 -2.85
N PRO A 20 -13.27 11.26 -2.40
CA PRO A 20 -12.32 11.20 -1.28
C PRO A 20 -11.02 11.96 -1.54
N VAL A 21 -10.46 11.85 -2.74
CA VAL A 21 -9.21 12.54 -3.09
C VAL A 21 -9.46 14.02 -3.41
N GLN A 22 -10.63 14.34 -3.99
CA GLN A 22 -11.05 15.72 -4.21
C GLN A 22 -11.23 16.47 -2.89
N ASP A 23 -11.82 15.84 -1.87
CA ASP A 23 -12.00 16.40 -0.53
C ASP A 23 -10.64 16.64 0.16
N VAL A 24 -9.68 15.73 -0.01
CA VAL A 24 -8.29 15.93 0.46
C VAL A 24 -7.66 17.15 -0.24
N ALA A 25 -7.80 17.24 -1.57
CA ALA A 25 -7.30 18.38 -2.32
C ALA A 25 -7.96 19.70 -1.87
N ASP A 26 -9.28 19.72 -1.65
CA ASP A 26 -10.01 20.89 -1.17
C ASP A 26 -9.62 21.27 0.27
N SER A 27 -9.27 20.29 1.11
CA SER A 27 -8.77 20.57 2.47
C SER A 27 -7.44 21.31 2.49
N CYS A 28 -6.71 21.37 1.37
CA CYS A 28 -5.51 22.21 1.23
C CYS A 28 -5.84 23.72 1.33
N ARG A 29 -7.09 24.13 1.08
CA ARG A 29 -7.51 25.55 1.17
C ARG A 29 -7.32 26.13 2.56
N THR A 30 -7.40 25.29 3.61
CA THR A 30 -7.22 25.68 5.01
C THR A 30 -5.82 25.37 5.56
N GLY A 31 -4.89 24.90 4.72
CA GLY A 31 -3.49 24.70 5.05
C GLY A 31 -3.04 23.23 5.12
N GLY A 32 -1.74 23.02 5.36
CA GLY A 32 -1.14 21.67 5.38
C GLY A 32 -1.64 20.78 6.52
N ALA A 33 -2.02 21.37 7.67
CA ALA A 33 -2.49 20.60 8.83
C ALA A 33 -3.82 19.90 8.55
N THR A 34 -4.79 20.59 7.94
CA THR A 34 -6.08 20.01 7.55
C THR A 34 -5.88 18.94 6.49
N ASN A 35 -5.00 19.16 5.51
CA ASN A 35 -4.65 18.15 4.51
C ASN A 35 -4.17 16.83 5.12
N VAL A 36 -3.27 16.89 6.11
CA VAL A 36 -2.77 15.68 6.80
C VAL A 36 -3.89 14.98 7.58
N ILE A 37 -4.72 15.74 8.29
CA ILE A 37 -5.84 15.19 9.09
C ILE A 37 -6.82 14.43 8.19
N PHE A 38 -7.25 15.06 7.09
CA PHE A 38 -8.17 14.43 6.14
C PHE A 38 -7.52 13.20 5.48
N SER A 39 -6.26 13.30 5.05
CA SER A 39 -5.53 12.18 4.45
C SER A 39 -5.44 10.97 5.38
N LEU A 40 -5.13 11.18 6.67
CA LEU A 40 -5.09 10.10 7.67
C LEU A 40 -6.48 9.49 7.88
N ALA A 41 -7.53 10.31 8.00
CA ALA A 41 -8.89 9.84 8.19
C ALA A 41 -9.36 8.98 7.01
N PHE A 42 -9.10 9.39 5.77
CA PHE A 42 -9.43 8.60 4.58
C PHE A 42 -8.60 7.31 4.50
N GLY A 43 -7.31 7.35 4.85
CA GLY A 43 -6.48 6.15 4.96
C GLY A 43 -7.03 5.12 5.95
N TYR A 44 -7.54 5.58 7.11
CA TYR A 44 -8.19 4.68 8.07
C TYR A 44 -9.55 4.18 7.60
N LYS A 45 -10.27 4.95 6.78
CA LYS A 45 -11.55 4.52 6.20
C LYS A 45 -11.38 3.51 5.07
N SER A 46 -10.30 3.61 4.29
CA SER A 46 -10.10 2.79 3.08
C SER A 46 -9.90 1.31 3.37
N VAL A 47 -9.46 0.93 4.58
CA VAL A 47 -9.21 -0.48 4.96
C VAL A 47 -10.48 -1.30 5.17
N ILE A 48 -11.63 -0.67 5.38
CA ILE A 48 -12.87 -1.35 5.81
C ILE A 48 -13.30 -2.43 4.80
N ILE A 49 -13.50 -2.06 3.53
CA ILE A 49 -14.00 -2.98 2.49
C ILE A 49 -12.95 -4.06 2.12
N PRO A 50 -11.65 -3.74 1.97
CA PRO A 50 -10.62 -4.76 1.76
C PRO A 50 -10.56 -5.81 2.86
N ILE A 51 -10.66 -5.41 4.14
CA ILE A 51 -10.66 -6.35 5.27
C ILE A 51 -11.88 -7.26 5.24
N PHE A 52 -13.07 -6.73 4.96
CA PHE A 52 -14.27 -7.58 4.78
C PHE A 52 -14.12 -8.54 3.61
N SER A 53 -13.55 -8.08 2.50
CA SER A 53 -13.29 -8.92 1.34
C SER A 53 -12.39 -10.10 1.74
N ILE A 54 -11.25 -9.83 2.38
CA ILE A 54 -10.32 -10.87 2.87
C ILE A 54 -11.01 -11.84 3.83
N ALA A 55 -11.81 -11.33 4.78
CA ALA A 55 -12.54 -12.16 5.73
C ALA A 55 -13.51 -13.15 5.03
N VAL A 56 -14.23 -12.69 4.01
CA VAL A 56 -15.12 -13.55 3.19
C VAL A 56 -14.30 -14.61 2.44
N ALA A 57 -13.17 -14.24 1.83
CA ALA A 57 -12.31 -15.23 1.16
C ALA A 57 -11.76 -16.27 2.12
N ILE A 58 -11.32 -15.87 3.32
CA ILE A 58 -10.87 -16.81 4.36
C ILE A 58 -12.00 -17.76 4.71
N TYR A 59 -13.19 -17.24 5.04
CA TYR A 59 -14.33 -18.05 5.46
C TYR A 59 -14.74 -19.08 4.39
N VAL A 60 -14.95 -18.64 3.14
CA VAL A 60 -15.38 -19.52 2.05
C VAL A 60 -14.32 -20.56 1.71
N SER A 61 -13.05 -20.14 1.56
CA SER A 61 -11.97 -21.06 1.19
C SER A 61 -11.67 -22.08 2.29
N TYR A 62 -11.74 -21.66 3.56
CA TYR A 62 -11.57 -22.56 4.70
C TYR A 62 -12.72 -23.56 4.81
N ALA A 63 -13.96 -23.15 4.56
CA ALA A 63 -15.10 -24.05 4.56
C ALA A 63 -15.00 -25.13 3.48
N LEU A 64 -14.43 -24.82 2.31
CA LEU A 64 -14.31 -25.75 1.18
C LEU A 64 -13.14 -26.73 1.34
N ALA A 65 -11.96 -26.26 1.76
CA ALA A 65 -10.76 -27.11 1.80
C ALA A 65 -9.78 -26.74 2.93
N ARG A 66 -10.27 -26.17 4.04
CA ARG A 66 -9.47 -25.76 5.21
C ARG A 66 -8.27 -24.90 4.79
N PHE A 67 -7.11 -25.09 5.42
CA PHE A 67 -5.90 -24.32 5.12
C PHE A 67 -5.38 -24.51 3.69
N TYR A 68 -5.63 -25.66 3.05
CA TYR A 68 -5.31 -25.85 1.63
C TYR A 68 -6.17 -24.94 0.75
N GLY A 69 -7.46 -24.83 1.06
CA GLY A 69 -8.36 -23.90 0.40
C GLY A 69 -7.88 -22.45 0.49
N ILE A 70 -7.44 -22.01 1.67
CA ILE A 70 -6.87 -20.66 1.85
C ILE A 70 -5.61 -20.47 0.98
N ALA A 71 -4.71 -21.46 0.94
CA ALA A 71 -3.51 -21.40 0.10
C ALA A 71 -3.84 -21.27 -1.39
N VAL A 72 -4.80 -22.06 -1.89
CA VAL A 72 -5.26 -21.99 -3.28
C VAL A 72 -6.01 -20.68 -3.56
N ALA A 73 -6.75 -20.14 -2.58
CA ALA A 73 -7.40 -18.83 -2.71
C ALA A 73 -6.35 -17.71 -2.89
N ALA A 74 -5.25 -17.78 -2.14
CA ALA A 74 -4.13 -16.86 -2.29
C ALA A 74 -3.46 -16.99 -3.66
N LEU A 75 -3.19 -18.22 -4.12
CA LEU A 75 -2.66 -18.46 -5.46
C LEU A 75 -3.59 -17.92 -6.55
N GLY A 76 -4.91 -18.10 -6.37
CA GLY A 76 -5.93 -17.59 -7.28
C GLY A 76 -6.18 -16.09 -7.14
N MET A 77 -5.62 -15.39 -6.15
CA MET A 77 -5.51 -13.94 -6.17
C MET A 77 -4.34 -13.59 -7.09
N LEU A 78 -3.17 -14.19 -6.88
CA LEU A 78 -1.95 -14.00 -7.66
C LEU A 78 -1.96 -14.58 -9.09
N SER A 79 -3.03 -15.25 -9.53
CA SER A 79 -3.07 -15.91 -10.85
C SER A 79 -2.94 -14.93 -12.02
N THR A 80 -3.29 -13.66 -11.81
CA THR A 80 -3.16 -12.57 -12.79
C THR A 80 -1.97 -11.66 -12.50
N ILE A 81 -0.96 -12.15 -11.76
CA ILE A 81 0.21 -11.37 -11.34
C ILE A 81 0.96 -10.70 -12.50
N ALA A 82 1.02 -11.33 -13.68
CA ALA A 82 1.66 -10.73 -14.85
C ALA A 82 0.99 -9.42 -15.27
N THR A 83 -0.35 -9.39 -15.30
CA THR A 83 -1.13 -8.18 -15.57
C THR A 83 -0.96 -7.17 -14.44
N GLY A 84 -1.04 -7.62 -13.18
CA GLY A 84 -0.86 -6.76 -12.00
C GLY A 84 0.49 -6.04 -11.98
N LEU A 85 1.58 -6.78 -12.25
CA LEU A 85 2.92 -6.21 -12.33
C LEU A 85 3.08 -5.27 -13.54
N ALA A 86 2.44 -5.57 -14.67
CA ALA A 86 2.50 -4.69 -15.84
C ALA A 86 1.88 -3.32 -15.55
N ILE A 87 0.70 -3.28 -14.90
CA ILE A 87 0.02 -2.01 -14.56
C ILE A 87 0.71 -1.25 -13.42
N ASP A 88 1.36 -1.94 -12.49
CA ASP A 88 2.16 -1.33 -11.41
C ASP A 88 3.46 -0.73 -11.96
N ALA A 89 4.20 -1.49 -12.78
CA ALA A 89 5.43 -1.03 -13.42
C ALA A 89 5.20 0.16 -14.37
N TYR A 90 4.03 0.21 -15.02
CA TYR A 90 3.62 1.32 -15.88
C TYR A 90 3.71 2.69 -15.18
N GLY A 91 3.37 2.78 -13.89
CA GLY A 91 3.40 4.04 -13.14
C GLY A 91 4.80 4.62 -13.02
N GLN A 92 5.77 3.81 -12.60
CA GLN A 92 7.18 4.25 -12.45
C GLN A 92 7.82 4.62 -13.78
N ILE A 93 7.44 3.95 -14.87
CA ILE A 93 7.90 4.32 -16.22
C ILE A 93 7.36 5.69 -16.62
N SER A 94 6.08 5.96 -16.32
CA SER A 94 5.40 7.21 -16.65
C SER A 94 5.96 8.41 -15.85
N ASP A 95 6.21 8.24 -14.55
CA ASP A 95 6.86 9.26 -13.71
C ASP A 95 8.24 9.66 -14.26
N ASN A 96 9.10 8.66 -14.53
CA ASN A 96 10.42 8.90 -15.10
C ASN A 96 10.36 9.60 -16.46
N ALA A 97 9.41 9.22 -17.33
CA ALA A 97 9.20 9.89 -18.61
C ALA A 97 8.83 11.38 -18.42
N GLY A 98 7.99 11.70 -17.44
CA GLY A 98 7.69 13.07 -17.05
C GLY A 98 8.92 13.83 -16.56
N GLY A 99 9.73 13.20 -15.70
CA GLY A 99 10.98 13.77 -15.19
C GLY A 99 11.96 14.11 -16.33
N ILE A 100 12.16 13.18 -17.27
CA ILE A 100 12.99 13.39 -18.46
C ILE A 100 12.45 14.54 -19.30
N ALA A 101 11.14 14.58 -19.56
CA ALA A 101 10.53 15.65 -20.34
C ALA A 101 10.79 17.04 -19.73
N LYS A 102 10.72 17.14 -18.39
CA LYS A 102 11.01 18.39 -17.65
C LYS A 102 12.49 18.76 -17.73
N MET A 103 13.40 17.81 -17.50
CA MET A 103 14.85 18.05 -17.52
C MET A 103 15.38 18.39 -18.92
N ALA A 104 14.76 17.84 -19.96
CA ALA A 104 15.11 18.11 -21.36
C ALA A 104 14.48 19.39 -21.92
N GLY A 105 13.72 20.16 -21.12
CA GLY A 105 13.08 21.40 -21.56
C GLY A 105 12.01 21.19 -22.65
N MET A 106 11.36 20.02 -22.68
CA MET A 106 10.33 19.72 -23.67
C MET A 106 9.07 20.56 -23.45
N SER A 107 8.19 20.61 -24.48
CA SER A 107 7.00 21.45 -24.43
C SER A 107 6.02 21.06 -23.31
N HIS A 108 5.27 22.06 -22.82
CA HIS A 108 4.28 21.89 -21.75
C HIS A 108 3.22 20.82 -22.08
N HIS A 109 2.86 20.68 -23.35
CA HIS A 109 1.92 19.64 -23.82
C HIS A 109 2.43 18.22 -23.56
N ILE A 110 3.74 17.99 -23.69
CA ILE A 110 4.35 16.69 -23.36
C ILE A 110 4.29 16.43 -21.86
N ARG A 111 4.50 17.46 -21.04
CA ARG A 111 4.41 17.36 -19.58
C ARG A 111 2.97 17.07 -19.11
N GLN A 112 1.98 17.76 -19.68
CA GLN A 112 0.57 17.48 -19.36
C GLN A 112 0.17 16.03 -19.68
N ARG A 113 0.68 15.48 -20.80
CA ARG A 113 0.44 14.07 -21.14
C ARG A 113 1.09 13.14 -20.11
N THR A 114 2.35 13.36 -19.74
CA THR A 114 3.03 12.49 -18.78
C THR A 114 2.47 12.62 -17.37
N ASP A 115 2.03 13.81 -16.95
CA ASP A 115 1.34 14.01 -15.67
C ASP A 115 0.01 13.23 -15.59
N ALA A 116 -0.74 13.15 -16.70
CA ALA A 116 -1.95 12.33 -16.75
C ALA A 116 -1.67 10.82 -16.62
N LEU A 117 -0.57 10.34 -17.23
CA LEU A 117 -0.13 8.95 -17.11
C LEU A 117 0.38 8.63 -15.71
N ASP A 118 1.16 9.54 -15.10
CA ASP A 118 1.66 9.42 -13.73
C ASP A 118 0.51 9.39 -12.70
N ALA A 119 -0.50 10.24 -12.86
CA ALA A 119 -1.69 10.23 -12.01
C ALA A 119 -2.41 8.86 -12.02
N ALA A 120 -2.55 8.24 -13.21
CA ALA A 120 -3.07 6.88 -13.33
C ALA A 120 -2.14 5.85 -12.67
N GLY A 121 -0.82 5.99 -12.87
CA GLY A 121 0.22 5.17 -12.25
C GLY A 121 0.20 5.16 -10.72
N ASN A 122 -0.08 6.31 -10.09
CA ASN A 122 -0.22 6.41 -8.64
C ASN A 122 -1.38 5.56 -8.10
N THR A 123 -2.47 5.48 -8.87
CA THR A 123 -3.64 4.65 -8.54
C THR A 123 -3.32 3.16 -8.73
N THR A 124 -2.68 2.78 -9.84
CA THR A 124 -2.31 1.37 -10.08
C THR A 124 -1.28 0.86 -9.08
N ALA A 125 -0.34 1.71 -8.64
CA ALA A 125 0.59 1.38 -7.58
C ALA A 125 -0.09 1.12 -6.24
N ALA A 126 -1.16 1.85 -5.92
CA ALA A 126 -1.97 1.58 -4.74
C ALA A 126 -2.71 0.24 -4.84
N ILE A 127 -3.31 -0.05 -6.00
CA ILE A 127 -3.97 -1.34 -6.27
C ILE A 127 -2.97 -2.49 -6.14
N GLY A 128 -1.76 -2.36 -6.71
CA GLY A 128 -0.67 -3.33 -6.57
C GLY A 128 -0.29 -3.61 -5.12
N LYS A 129 -0.20 -2.57 -4.27
CA LYS A 129 0.02 -2.74 -2.83
C LYS A 129 -1.14 -3.47 -2.14
N GLY A 130 -2.39 -3.14 -2.48
CA GLY A 130 -3.57 -3.84 -1.96
C GLY A 130 -3.57 -5.33 -2.28
N PHE A 131 -3.21 -5.68 -3.52
CA PHE A 131 -3.07 -7.05 -3.99
C PHE A 131 -1.96 -7.81 -3.24
N ALA A 132 -0.80 -7.17 -3.03
CA ALA A 132 0.29 -7.73 -2.25
C ALA A 132 -0.13 -7.99 -0.78
N ILE A 133 -0.82 -7.04 -0.15
CA ILE A 133 -1.28 -7.16 1.25
C ILE A 133 -2.33 -8.27 1.38
N GLY A 134 -3.33 -8.31 0.49
CA GLY A 134 -4.39 -9.30 0.52
C GLY A 134 -3.86 -10.73 0.32
N SER A 135 -2.97 -10.93 -0.65
CA SER A 135 -2.37 -12.24 -0.90
C SER A 135 -1.44 -12.65 0.23
N ALA A 136 -0.64 -11.72 0.78
CA ALA A 136 0.18 -11.98 1.96
C ALA A 136 -0.66 -12.42 3.16
N ALA A 137 -1.79 -11.76 3.44
CA ALA A 137 -2.68 -12.16 4.53
C ALA A 137 -3.19 -13.61 4.39
N LEU A 138 -3.64 -13.99 3.18
CA LEU A 138 -4.11 -15.35 2.90
C LEU A 138 -2.97 -16.38 2.98
N VAL A 139 -1.82 -16.11 2.37
CA VAL A 139 -0.65 -17.00 2.43
C VAL A 139 -0.16 -17.17 3.87
N SER A 140 -0.04 -16.07 4.63
CA SER A 140 0.37 -16.11 6.04
C SER A 140 -0.56 -16.97 6.89
N LEU A 141 -1.88 -16.89 6.68
CA LEU A 141 -2.83 -17.73 7.41
C LEU A 141 -2.72 -19.21 7.02
N ALA A 142 -2.50 -19.52 5.73
CA ALA A 142 -2.27 -20.89 5.29
C ALA A 142 -0.96 -21.46 5.86
N LEU A 143 0.12 -20.68 5.84
CA LEU A 143 1.42 -21.05 6.44
C LEU A 143 1.32 -21.21 7.95
N PHE A 144 0.51 -20.38 8.63
CA PHE A 144 0.26 -20.53 10.05
C PHE A 144 -0.42 -21.88 10.36
N GLY A 145 -1.43 -22.28 9.58
CA GLY A 145 -2.05 -23.60 9.70
C GLY A 145 -1.05 -24.74 9.47
N ALA A 146 -0.20 -24.61 8.45
CA ALA A 146 0.87 -25.59 8.19
C ALA A 146 1.88 -25.65 9.34
N TYR A 147 2.26 -24.51 9.92
CA TYR A 147 3.14 -24.42 11.08
C TYR A 147 2.55 -25.14 12.30
N VAL A 148 1.27 -24.91 12.61
CA VAL A 148 0.57 -25.57 13.73
C VAL A 148 0.63 -27.09 13.59
N SER A 149 0.37 -27.61 12.37
CA SER A 149 0.47 -29.04 12.09
C SER A 149 1.90 -29.57 12.19
N HIS A 150 2.88 -28.84 11.65
CA HIS A 150 4.28 -29.28 11.63
C HIS A 150 4.92 -29.24 13.02
N ALA A 151 4.61 -28.22 13.81
CA ALA A 151 5.04 -28.08 15.20
C ALA A 151 4.31 -29.04 16.16
N SER A 152 3.43 -29.92 15.65
CA SER A 152 2.66 -30.90 16.43
C SER A 152 1.85 -30.24 17.55
N LEU A 153 1.32 -29.04 17.30
CA LEU A 153 0.49 -28.32 18.25
C LEU A 153 -0.95 -28.87 18.17
N ALA A 154 -1.47 -29.38 19.29
CA ALA A 154 -2.83 -29.91 19.35
C ALA A 154 -3.90 -28.83 19.08
N SER A 155 -3.66 -27.60 19.56
CA SER A 155 -4.51 -26.43 19.28
C SER A 155 -3.77 -25.13 19.60
N VAL A 156 -4.24 -24.03 19.01
CA VAL A 156 -3.82 -22.67 19.38
C VAL A 156 -4.93 -22.04 20.21
N ASN A 157 -4.75 -22.02 21.53
CA ASN A 157 -5.71 -21.42 22.46
C ASN A 157 -5.32 -19.98 22.79
N LEU A 158 -6.12 -19.01 22.36
CA LEU A 158 -5.92 -17.58 22.63
C LEU A 158 -5.99 -17.22 24.13
N LEU A 159 -6.65 -18.04 24.95
CA LEU A 159 -6.71 -17.84 26.41
C LEU A 159 -5.45 -18.32 27.14
N SER A 160 -4.52 -18.98 26.43
CA SER A 160 -3.21 -19.33 27.00
C SER A 160 -2.32 -18.10 27.10
N ALA A 161 -1.78 -17.84 28.29
CA ALA A 161 -0.88 -16.71 28.52
C ALA A 161 0.29 -16.66 27.53
N ARG A 162 0.87 -17.81 27.15
CA ARG A 162 1.97 -17.87 26.18
C ARG A 162 1.54 -17.40 24.79
N VAL A 163 0.34 -17.80 24.34
CA VAL A 163 -0.20 -17.43 23.03
C VAL A 163 -0.60 -15.95 23.04
N PHE A 164 -1.24 -15.48 24.11
CA PHE A 164 -1.69 -14.10 24.21
C PHE A 164 -0.54 -13.09 24.28
N ILE A 165 0.53 -13.39 25.04
CA ILE A 165 1.76 -12.59 25.04
C ILE A 165 2.37 -12.56 23.63
N GLY A 166 2.42 -13.71 22.95
CA GLY A 166 2.89 -13.80 21.57
C GLY A 166 2.06 -12.96 20.60
N LEU A 167 0.73 -12.93 20.75
CA LEU A 167 -0.18 -12.10 19.96
C LEU A 167 0.10 -10.61 20.17
N LEU A 168 0.16 -10.14 21.42
CA LEU A 168 0.41 -8.73 21.73
C LEU A 168 1.77 -8.24 21.22
N VAL A 169 2.83 -9.03 21.40
CA VAL A 169 4.16 -8.71 20.88
C VAL A 169 4.16 -8.76 19.35
N GLY A 170 3.45 -9.73 18.77
CA GLY A 170 3.20 -9.89 17.34
C GLY A 170 2.60 -8.64 16.69
N GLU A 171 1.48 -8.14 17.24
CA GLU A 171 0.75 -6.97 16.73
C GLU A 171 1.54 -5.67 16.84
N MET A 172 2.47 -5.58 17.78
CA MET A 172 3.34 -4.41 17.95
C MET A 172 4.44 -4.31 16.87
N PHE A 173 4.89 -5.43 16.30
CA PHE A 173 5.99 -5.44 15.32
C PHE A 173 5.78 -4.52 14.10
N PRO A 174 4.62 -4.51 13.42
CA PRO A 174 4.37 -3.58 12.31
C PRO A 174 4.53 -2.10 12.70
N TYR A 175 4.13 -1.72 13.91
CA TYR A 175 4.28 -0.35 14.42
C TYR A 175 5.74 -0.02 14.69
N TRP A 176 6.48 -0.94 15.31
CA TRP A 176 7.91 -0.75 15.56
C TRP A 176 8.71 -0.66 14.26
N PHE A 177 8.41 -1.53 13.29
CA PHE A 177 9.01 -1.49 11.95
C PHE A 177 8.71 -0.16 11.25
N SER A 178 7.45 0.30 11.28
CA SER A 178 7.06 1.59 10.71
C SER A 178 7.77 2.77 11.37
N ALA A 179 7.96 2.75 12.70
CA ALA A 179 8.71 3.79 13.39
C ALA A 179 10.19 3.84 12.95
N MET A 180 10.82 2.68 12.72
CA MET A 180 12.19 2.62 12.23
C MET A 180 12.33 3.17 10.81
N THR A 181 11.42 2.81 9.90
CA THR A 181 11.45 3.25 8.50
C THR A 181 11.15 4.74 8.36
N ILE A 182 10.11 5.24 9.04
CA ILE A 182 9.74 6.67 9.05
C ILE A 182 10.89 7.51 9.63
N LYS A 183 11.49 7.09 10.74
CA LYS A 183 12.63 7.81 11.35
C LYS A 183 13.84 7.85 10.40
N SER A 184 14.10 6.76 9.67
CA SER A 184 15.20 6.67 8.72
C SER A 184 14.98 7.60 7.52
N ILE A 185 13.76 7.63 6.95
CA ILE A 185 13.37 8.55 5.88
C ILE A 185 13.45 10.00 6.37
N GLY A 186 12.97 10.31 7.56
CA GLY A 186 13.02 11.66 8.13
C GLY A 186 14.45 12.20 8.29
N LYS A 187 15.38 11.36 8.75
CA LYS A 187 16.82 11.72 8.81
C LYS A 187 17.40 12.00 7.43
N ALA A 188 17.10 11.15 6.44
CA ALA A 188 17.58 11.34 5.07
C ALA A 188 17.01 12.63 4.45
N ALA A 189 15.71 12.88 4.62
CA ALA A 189 15.04 14.07 4.12
C ALA A 189 15.61 15.36 4.71
N LEU A 190 15.86 15.40 6.04
CA LEU A 190 16.49 16.54 6.69
C LEU A 190 17.88 16.83 6.10
N SER A 191 18.71 15.79 5.92
CA SER A 191 20.03 15.93 5.31
C SER A 191 19.97 16.43 3.86
N MET A 192 18.98 15.98 3.07
CA MET A 192 18.78 16.46 1.70
C MET A 192 18.42 17.95 1.67
N VAL A 193 17.50 18.40 2.53
CA VAL A 193 17.10 19.80 2.60
C VAL A 193 18.27 20.71 2.99
N GLU A 194 19.10 20.30 3.94
CA GLU A 194 20.31 21.04 4.33
C GLU A 194 21.31 21.16 3.17
N LYS A 195 21.50 20.07 2.41
CA LYS A 195 22.37 20.07 1.22
C LYS A 195 21.83 20.97 0.12
N GLU A 196 20.54 20.92 -0.18
CA GLU A 196 19.92 21.79 -1.19
C GLU A 196 20.02 23.26 -0.81
N LYS A 197 19.77 23.60 0.46
CA LYS A 197 19.97 24.97 0.97
C LYS A 197 21.42 25.41 0.80
N THR A 198 22.37 24.56 1.16
CA THR A 198 23.81 24.86 1.03
C THR A 198 24.20 25.06 -0.43
N GLN A 199 23.74 24.19 -1.33
CA GLN A 199 24.04 24.28 -2.75
C GLN A 199 23.42 25.54 -3.37
N SER A 200 22.17 25.85 -3.04
CA SER A 200 21.47 27.05 -3.53
C SER A 200 22.15 28.35 -3.08
N LEU A 201 22.66 28.40 -1.85
CA LEU A 201 23.42 29.55 -1.36
C LEU A 201 24.76 29.69 -2.09
N ARG A 202 25.47 28.58 -2.35
CA ARG A 202 26.74 28.58 -3.09
C ARG A 202 26.59 29.01 -4.55
N THR A 203 25.55 28.57 -5.26
CA THR A 203 25.30 29.00 -6.64
C THR A 203 24.78 30.43 -6.76
N ARG A 204 24.20 31.01 -5.70
CA ARG A 204 23.83 32.44 -5.68
C ARG A 204 24.99 33.38 -5.37
N SER A 205 26.11 32.87 -4.85
CA SER A 205 27.34 33.63 -4.60
C SER A 205 28.33 33.62 -5.77
N LEU A 206 27.98 32.95 -6.88
CA LEU A 206 28.72 32.91 -8.16
C LEU A 206 27.92 33.67 -9.22
#